data_AF-A0A031LKH6-F1
#
_entry.id   AF-A0A031LKH6-F1
#
_cell.length_a   1.000
_cell.length_b   1.000
_cell.length_c   1.000
_cell.angle_alpha   90.00
_cell.angle_beta   90.00
_cell.angle_gamma   90.00
#
_symmetry.space_group_name_H-M   'P 1'
#
loop_
_entity.id
_entity.type
_entity.pdbx_description
1 polymer ?
#
loop_
_entity_poly.entity_id
_entity_poly.type
_entity_poly.pdbx_seq_one_letter_code
_entity_poly.pdbx_strand_id
1 'polypeptide(L)'
;MYDIIIIGAGTAGISAYKEAIKTTQNILIVNDGPWDTTCARVGCMPSKVLISSANLAYNARTSEQLGLKISSQIDTKDVMQHVQQLRDRFTKATLKDVNSWPTAHKISGRATFVNANTINVNNKKYQAKSFIIAVGSRPTVNQDWQQKLGHLYLTSDQVFEIPTLPKSLAVIGSGVIAIELAQAMQRLGVETTVFARSKKIGSLTSPDLQTLAQEIFSKELNIKYEILPEQVEKLGEDKVQINFIENGSNKAIEVDYLLSATGRTTNLDSLNIQYINDEFIDLKQLPVDPTTKQLGDYPIYIVGDAFTATPIQHEASYEGKLAVHSCLNQHQSSQKKSLTRLGIMFSSPEMAGVGSTYQTLRKANHKFVTGIVSYEKQGRAIVNGQNIGAVEVYVDRHSRKLLGAEFLCYSAEHLAHLLAWAISSDLTVDEILDHPFYHPTLEEGLRTALKHARRQL
;
A
#
# COMPACT_ATOMS: atom_id res chain seq x y z
N MET A 1 16.18 11.79 -31.48
CA MET A 1 14.92 12.00 -30.73
C MET A 1 14.27 10.64 -30.54
N TYR A 2 13.91 10.28 -29.31
CA TYR A 2 13.26 9.01 -28.97
C TYR A 2 11.75 9.07 -29.25
N ASP A 3 11.13 7.92 -29.50
CA ASP A 3 9.68 7.85 -29.55
C ASP A 3 9.10 8.01 -28.14
N ILE A 4 9.74 7.37 -27.15
CA ILE A 4 9.32 7.41 -25.76
C ILE A 4 10.51 7.40 -24.81
N ILE A 5 10.48 8.27 -23.80
CA ILE A 5 11.37 8.21 -22.65
C ILE A 5 10.56 7.85 -21.40
N ILE A 6 11.03 6.85 -20.66
CA ILE A 6 10.46 6.44 -19.37
C ILE A 6 11.39 6.92 -18.27
N ILE A 7 10.87 7.65 -17.27
CA ILE A 7 11.63 8.15 -16.13
C ILE A 7 11.23 7.39 -14.88
N GLY A 8 12.13 6.54 -14.38
CA GLY A 8 11.95 5.65 -13.24
C GLY A 8 11.76 4.19 -13.68
N ALA A 9 12.48 3.27 -13.03
CA ALA A 9 12.40 1.82 -13.27
C ALA A 9 11.75 1.07 -12.10
N GLY A 10 10.78 1.70 -11.41
CA GLY A 10 9.89 1.00 -10.50
C GLY A 10 8.84 0.15 -11.24
N THR A 11 7.88 -0.43 -10.52
CA THR A 11 6.82 -1.29 -11.09
C THR A 11 6.16 -0.73 -12.34
N ALA A 12 5.74 0.54 -12.30
CA ALA A 12 5.08 1.20 -13.42
C ALA A 12 6.04 1.37 -14.61
N GLY A 13 7.27 1.82 -14.36
CA GLY A 13 8.29 2.03 -15.40
C GLY A 13 8.74 0.73 -16.07
N ILE A 14 8.93 -0.35 -15.30
CA ILE A 14 9.24 -1.68 -15.84
C ILE A 14 8.08 -2.20 -16.69
N SER A 15 6.84 -2.02 -16.23
CA SER A 15 5.64 -2.44 -16.97
C SER A 15 5.49 -1.65 -18.28
N ALA A 16 5.72 -0.33 -18.24
CA ALA A 16 5.74 0.54 -19.41
C ALA A 16 6.84 0.13 -20.40
N TYR A 17 8.05 -0.13 -19.92
CA TYR A 17 9.17 -0.55 -20.77
C TYR A 17 8.82 -1.84 -21.54
N LYS A 18 8.35 -2.87 -20.82
CA LYS A 18 7.97 -4.16 -21.40
C LYS A 18 6.84 -4.07 -22.42
N GLU A 19 5.92 -3.13 -22.22
CA GLU A 19 4.85 -2.90 -23.20
C GLU A 19 5.37 -2.13 -24.42
N ALA A 20 6.19 -1.11 -24.22
CA ALA A 20 6.68 -0.25 -25.30
C ALA A 20 7.60 -0.98 -26.28
N ILE A 21 8.48 -1.88 -25.80
CA ILE A 21 9.39 -2.65 -26.65
C ILE A 21 8.68 -3.62 -27.60
N LYS A 22 7.39 -3.87 -27.41
CA LYS A 22 6.56 -4.65 -28.36
C LYS A 22 6.26 -3.87 -29.64
N THR A 23 6.38 -2.53 -29.59
CA THR A 23 5.94 -1.63 -30.66
C THR A 23 7.09 -0.78 -31.21
N THR A 24 8.05 -0.36 -30.38
CA THR A 24 9.20 0.46 -30.81
C THR A 24 10.51 0.03 -30.16
N GLN A 25 11.62 0.15 -30.90
CA GLN A 25 12.99 0.02 -30.38
C GLN A 25 13.65 1.39 -30.12
N ASN A 26 13.00 2.50 -30.52
CA ASN A 26 13.51 3.86 -30.29
C ASN A 26 13.04 4.38 -28.92
N ILE A 27 13.55 3.75 -27.85
CA ILE A 27 13.13 3.97 -26.46
C ILE A 27 14.34 4.19 -25.56
N LEU A 28 14.14 4.97 -24.50
CA LEU A 28 15.10 5.10 -23.40
C LEU A 28 14.37 5.06 -22.05
N ILE A 29 14.85 4.23 -21.12
CA ILE A 29 14.47 4.26 -19.71
C ILE A 29 15.62 4.82 -18.87
N VAL A 30 15.30 5.81 -18.04
CA VAL A 30 16.23 6.50 -17.15
C VAL A 30 15.87 6.18 -15.71
N ASN A 31 16.83 5.77 -14.89
CA ASN A 31 16.57 5.43 -13.50
C ASN A 31 17.59 6.07 -12.54
N ASP A 32 17.10 6.69 -11.46
CA ASP A 32 17.91 7.16 -10.34
C ASP A 32 17.74 6.19 -9.16
N GLY A 33 18.83 5.55 -8.74
CA GLY A 33 18.81 4.54 -7.68
C GLY A 33 18.79 3.08 -8.17
N PRO A 34 18.37 2.13 -7.30
CA PRO A 34 18.36 0.71 -7.63
C PRO A 34 17.46 0.38 -8.83
N TRP A 35 17.89 -0.59 -9.64
CA TRP A 35 17.14 -1.12 -10.79
C TRP A 35 16.19 -2.27 -10.40
N ASP A 36 15.91 -2.41 -9.10
CA ASP A 36 14.83 -3.23 -8.58
C ASP A 36 13.60 -2.36 -8.30
N THR A 37 12.59 -2.91 -7.61
CA THR A 37 11.39 -2.16 -7.26
C THR A 37 11.31 -1.94 -5.76
N THR A 38 10.75 -0.78 -5.35
CA THR A 38 10.38 -0.52 -3.95
C THR A 38 9.56 -1.66 -3.36
N CYS A 39 8.60 -2.20 -4.13
CA CYS A 39 7.78 -3.34 -3.73
C CYS A 39 8.62 -4.57 -3.33
N ALA A 40 9.59 -4.95 -4.16
CA ALA A 40 10.43 -6.12 -3.92
C ALA A 40 11.51 -5.90 -2.86
N ARG A 41 12.10 -4.70 -2.82
CA ARG A 41 13.28 -4.42 -1.99
C ARG A 41 12.93 -3.92 -0.59
N VAL A 42 12.02 -2.96 -0.46
CA VAL A 42 11.76 -2.24 0.81
C VAL A 42 10.29 -1.97 1.08
N GLY A 43 9.42 -2.80 0.52
CA GLY A 43 7.98 -2.57 0.55
C GLY A 43 7.22 -3.86 0.82
N CYS A 44 6.35 -4.23 -0.11
CA CYS A 44 5.42 -5.32 0.06
C CYS A 44 6.11 -6.66 0.32
N MET A 45 7.14 -7.03 -0.45
CA MET A 45 7.72 -8.37 -0.32
C MET A 45 8.38 -8.62 1.05
N PRO A 46 9.34 -7.80 1.54
CA PRO A 46 9.93 -8.03 2.85
C PRO A 46 8.93 -7.86 4.00
N SER A 47 7.97 -6.93 3.90
CA SER A 47 6.90 -6.82 4.91
C SER A 47 6.05 -8.09 4.99
N LYS A 48 5.66 -8.69 3.86
CA LYS A 48 4.82 -9.89 3.84
C LYS A 48 5.57 -11.12 4.34
N VAL A 49 6.89 -11.18 4.15
CA VAL A 49 7.74 -12.22 4.77
C VAL A 49 7.75 -12.05 6.29
N LEU A 50 7.99 -10.84 6.80
CA LEU A 50 7.99 -10.56 8.24
C LEU A 50 6.63 -10.87 8.89
N ILE A 51 5.54 -10.43 8.26
CA ILE A 51 4.16 -10.70 8.70
C ILE A 51 3.88 -12.21 8.73
N SER A 52 4.37 -12.97 7.75
CA SER A 52 4.21 -14.43 7.72
C SER A 52 4.85 -15.10 8.94
N SER A 53 6.11 -14.76 9.24
CA SER A 53 6.80 -15.24 10.44
C SER A 53 6.08 -14.83 11.73
N ALA A 54 5.62 -13.58 11.79
CA ALA A 54 4.87 -13.04 12.92
C ALA A 54 3.53 -13.76 13.15
N ASN A 55 2.77 -14.03 12.09
CA ASN A 55 1.50 -14.73 12.18
C ASN A 55 1.69 -16.19 12.61
N LEU A 56 2.74 -16.86 12.14
CA LEU A 56 3.06 -18.20 12.60
C LEU A 56 3.41 -18.22 14.10
N ALA A 57 4.24 -17.28 14.56
CA ALA A 57 4.58 -17.16 15.97
C ALA A 57 3.36 -16.85 16.85
N TYR A 58 2.47 -15.98 16.38
CA TYR A 58 1.21 -15.70 17.07
C TYR A 58 0.32 -16.94 17.15
N ASN A 59 0.11 -17.65 16.04
CA ASN A 59 -0.72 -18.86 16.00
C ASN A 59 -0.17 -19.96 16.91
N ALA A 60 1.16 -20.11 17.00
CA ALA A 60 1.78 -21.04 17.95
C ALA A 60 1.41 -20.68 19.40
N ARG A 61 1.54 -19.40 19.77
CA ARG A 61 1.21 -18.90 21.12
C ARG A 61 -0.28 -18.97 21.46
N THR A 62 -1.16 -18.83 20.48
CA THR A 62 -2.62 -18.83 20.68
C THR A 62 -3.27 -20.17 20.34
N SER A 63 -2.47 -21.21 20.09
CA SER A 63 -2.94 -22.53 19.65
C SER A 63 -3.87 -23.24 20.64
N GLU A 64 -3.89 -22.83 21.91
CA GLU A 64 -4.81 -23.36 22.94
C GLU A 64 -6.29 -23.11 22.58
N GLN A 65 -6.59 -22.06 21.81
CA GLN A 65 -7.95 -21.81 21.31
C GLN A 65 -8.48 -22.94 20.39
N LEU A 66 -7.56 -23.75 19.85
CA LEU A 66 -7.85 -24.94 19.05
C LEU A 66 -7.54 -26.24 19.81
N GLY A 67 -7.32 -26.17 21.12
CA GLY A 67 -7.02 -27.34 21.95
C GLY A 67 -5.61 -27.90 21.78
N LEU A 68 -4.68 -27.12 21.22
CA LEU A 68 -3.28 -27.51 21.03
C LEU A 68 -2.38 -26.77 22.03
N LYS A 69 -1.25 -27.40 22.38
CA LYS A 69 -0.18 -26.75 23.16
C LYS A 69 1.11 -26.79 22.36
N ILE A 70 1.58 -25.63 21.92
CA ILE A 70 2.77 -25.48 21.07
C ILE A 70 3.73 -24.52 21.75
N SER A 71 4.97 -24.95 21.95
CA SER A 71 6.08 -24.08 22.36
C SER A 71 6.93 -23.71 21.14
N SER A 72 7.21 -22.43 20.97
CA SER A 72 8.08 -21.91 19.90
C SER A 72 9.10 -20.93 20.47
N GLN A 73 10.35 -21.00 20.01
CA GLN A 73 11.39 -20.02 20.31
C GLN A 73 11.63 -19.14 19.08
N ILE A 74 11.72 -17.82 19.30
CA ILE A 74 11.98 -16.84 18.25
C ILE A 74 13.45 -16.43 18.35
N ASP A 75 14.22 -16.71 17.32
CA ASP A 75 15.55 -16.12 17.14
C ASP A 75 15.43 -14.85 16.28
N THR A 76 15.77 -13.70 16.87
CA THR A 76 15.56 -12.39 16.25
C THR A 76 16.47 -12.15 15.05
N LYS A 77 17.63 -12.82 15.00
CA LYS A 77 18.58 -12.75 13.89
C LYS A 77 18.11 -13.62 12.74
N ASP A 78 17.70 -14.85 13.01
CA ASP A 78 17.24 -15.78 11.97
C ASP A 78 15.98 -15.26 11.26
N VAL A 79 15.08 -14.60 11.99
CA VAL A 79 13.91 -13.94 11.39
C VAL A 79 14.33 -12.84 10.40
N MET A 80 15.23 -11.94 10.80
CA MET A 80 15.69 -10.87 9.91
C MET A 80 16.50 -11.41 8.72
N GLN A 81 17.31 -12.45 8.94
CA GLN A 81 18.01 -13.13 7.84
C GLN A 81 17.02 -13.77 6.85
N HIS A 82 15.94 -14.40 7.33
CA HIS A 82 14.90 -14.95 6.47
C HIS A 82 14.23 -13.86 5.60
N VAL A 83 13.89 -12.71 6.21
CA VAL A 83 13.35 -11.54 5.50
C VAL A 83 14.31 -11.07 4.41
N GLN A 84 15.59 -10.88 4.75
CA GLN A 84 16.60 -10.38 3.82
C GLN A 84 16.90 -11.38 2.69
N GLN A 85 16.98 -12.67 2.98
CA GLN A 85 17.20 -13.72 1.96
C GLN A 85 16.06 -13.77 0.94
N LEU A 86 14.81 -13.72 1.39
CA LEU A 86 13.67 -13.72 0.47
C LEU A 86 13.56 -12.41 -0.30
N ARG A 87 13.78 -11.25 0.34
CA ARG A 87 13.91 -9.96 -0.35
C ARG A 87 14.94 -10.04 -1.48
N ASP A 88 16.14 -10.52 -1.19
CA ASP A 88 17.24 -10.61 -2.16
C ASP A 88 16.91 -11.57 -3.31
N ARG A 89 16.19 -12.66 -3.02
CA ARG A 89 15.65 -13.54 -4.07
C ARG A 89 14.68 -12.80 -4.99
N PHE A 90 13.76 -12.00 -4.44
CA PHE A 90 12.78 -11.24 -5.24
C PHE A 90 13.43 -10.11 -6.06
N THR A 91 14.39 -9.38 -5.48
CA THR A 91 15.13 -8.34 -6.21
C THR A 91 16.01 -8.95 -7.30
N LYS A 92 16.68 -10.09 -7.05
CA LYS A 92 17.49 -10.80 -8.05
C LYS A 92 16.70 -11.19 -9.30
N ALA A 93 15.44 -11.58 -9.16
CA ALA A 93 14.57 -11.88 -10.31
C ALA A 93 14.32 -10.62 -11.17
N THR A 94 14.04 -9.49 -10.52
CA THR A 94 13.84 -8.19 -11.20
C THR A 94 15.14 -7.73 -11.88
N LEU A 95 16.27 -7.80 -11.17
CA LEU A 95 17.57 -7.41 -11.71
C LEU A 95 17.99 -8.28 -12.89
N LYS A 96 17.72 -9.59 -12.84
CA LYS A 96 17.99 -10.51 -13.97
C LYS A 96 17.23 -10.07 -15.22
N ASP A 97 15.96 -9.72 -15.07
CA ASP A 97 15.13 -9.21 -16.17
C ASP A 97 15.67 -7.88 -16.71
N VAL A 98 15.90 -6.88 -15.86
CA VAL A 98 16.45 -5.58 -16.29
C VAL A 98 17.83 -5.72 -16.95
N ASN A 99 18.68 -6.62 -16.44
CA ASN A 99 20.00 -6.87 -17.02
C ASN A 99 19.94 -7.50 -18.42
N SER A 100 18.85 -8.21 -18.74
CA SER A 100 18.64 -8.78 -20.08
C SER A 100 18.30 -7.74 -21.16
N TRP A 101 17.89 -6.53 -20.75
CA TRP A 101 17.51 -5.47 -21.69
C TRP A 101 18.72 -4.88 -22.42
N PRO A 102 18.56 -4.44 -23.69
CA PRO A 102 19.62 -3.77 -24.43
C PRO A 102 20.23 -2.60 -23.66
N THR A 103 21.56 -2.52 -23.60
CA THR A 103 22.27 -1.42 -22.92
C THR A 103 21.89 -0.05 -23.49
N ALA A 104 21.64 0.04 -24.80
CA ALA A 104 21.21 1.26 -25.47
C ALA A 104 19.86 1.80 -24.96
N HIS A 105 19.03 0.96 -24.33
CA HIS A 105 17.74 1.38 -23.79
C HIS A 105 17.85 1.94 -22.36
N LYS A 106 18.99 1.81 -21.67
CA LYS A 106 19.09 2.07 -20.23
C LYS A 106 20.11 3.16 -19.92
N ILE A 107 19.73 4.12 -19.06
CA ILE A 107 20.66 5.09 -18.47
C ILE A 107 20.43 5.17 -16.95
N SER A 108 21.49 5.02 -16.18
CA SER A 108 21.49 5.36 -14.75
C SER A 108 21.78 6.85 -14.59
N GLY A 109 20.93 7.54 -13.85
CA GLY A 109 21.10 8.96 -13.53
C GLY A 109 19.78 9.65 -13.21
N ARG A 110 19.87 10.79 -12.54
CA ARG A 110 18.71 11.65 -12.28
C ARG A 110 18.32 12.41 -13.53
N ALA A 111 17.06 12.30 -13.91
CA ALA A 111 16.46 13.11 -14.97
C ALA A 111 15.87 14.40 -14.40
N THR A 112 16.08 15.52 -15.10
CA THR A 112 15.36 16.77 -14.85
C THR A 112 14.83 17.32 -16.17
N PHE A 113 13.62 17.86 -16.18
CA PHE A 113 13.07 18.54 -17.35
C PHE A 113 13.81 19.85 -17.60
N VAL A 114 14.11 20.10 -18.88
CA VAL A 114 14.62 21.38 -19.38
C VAL A 114 13.47 22.15 -20.06
N ASN A 115 12.54 21.40 -20.66
CA ASN A 115 11.25 21.86 -21.19
C ASN A 115 10.35 20.63 -21.43
N ALA A 116 9.15 20.81 -21.97
CA ALA A 116 8.18 19.74 -22.21
C ALA A 116 8.65 18.55 -23.08
N ASN A 117 9.69 18.72 -23.91
CA ASN A 117 10.16 17.66 -24.82
C ASN A 117 11.60 17.18 -24.55
N THR A 118 12.29 17.79 -23.57
CA THR A 118 13.71 17.57 -23.32
C THR A 118 14.00 17.37 -21.84
N ILE A 119 14.72 16.29 -21.51
CA ILE A 119 15.30 16.07 -20.19
C ILE A 119 16.83 16.17 -20.23
N ASN A 120 17.43 16.51 -19.09
CA ASN A 120 18.85 16.42 -18.83
C ASN A 120 19.14 15.21 -17.93
N VAL A 121 20.11 14.38 -18.32
CA VAL A 121 20.61 13.25 -17.52
C VAL A 121 22.14 13.23 -17.67
N ASN A 122 22.87 13.28 -16.55
CA ASN A 122 24.35 13.29 -16.55
C ASN A 122 24.94 14.34 -17.50
N ASN A 123 24.41 15.58 -17.46
CA ASN A 123 24.81 16.72 -18.31
C ASN A 123 24.61 16.50 -19.83
N LYS A 124 23.82 15.51 -20.23
CA LYS A 124 23.42 15.27 -21.62
C LYS A 124 21.92 15.50 -21.77
N LYS A 125 21.53 16.15 -22.87
CA LYS A 125 20.12 16.40 -23.21
C LYS A 125 19.56 15.27 -24.07
N TYR A 126 18.38 14.79 -23.70
CA TYR A 126 17.65 13.75 -24.42
C TYR A 126 16.24 14.27 -24.76
N GLN A 127 15.84 14.09 -26.01
CA GLN A 127 14.54 14.53 -26.52
C GLN A 127 13.65 13.34 -26.84
N ALA A 128 12.35 13.47 -26.56
CA ALA A 128 11.35 12.45 -26.89
C ALA A 128 10.07 13.05 -27.47
N LYS A 129 9.33 12.25 -28.23
CA LYS A 129 7.95 12.57 -28.64
C LYS A 129 6.97 12.43 -27.48
N SER A 130 7.22 11.51 -26.53
CA SER A 130 6.40 11.33 -25.33
C SER A 130 7.23 10.90 -24.12
N PHE A 131 6.72 11.21 -22.92
CA PHE A 131 7.31 10.79 -21.65
C PHE A 131 6.33 9.98 -20.81
N ILE A 132 6.83 8.94 -20.13
CA ILE A 132 6.15 8.30 -19.00
C ILE A 132 6.97 8.59 -17.75
N ILE A 133 6.36 9.27 -16.78
CA ILE A 133 6.93 9.59 -15.48
C ILE A 133 6.47 8.55 -14.47
N ALA A 134 7.39 7.69 -14.05
CA ALA A 134 7.18 6.55 -13.15
C ALA A 134 8.16 6.58 -11.95
N VAL A 135 8.43 7.77 -11.43
CA VAL A 135 9.44 8.02 -10.36
C VAL A 135 9.03 7.56 -8.97
N GLY A 136 7.77 7.14 -8.80
CA GLY A 136 7.25 6.61 -7.56
C GLY A 136 7.27 7.61 -6.40
N SER A 137 7.41 7.07 -5.19
CA SER A 137 7.34 7.81 -3.93
C SER A 137 8.45 7.39 -2.96
N ARG A 138 8.70 8.22 -1.95
CA ARG A 138 9.63 7.97 -0.84
C ARG A 138 8.94 8.17 0.51
N PRO A 139 9.41 7.55 1.62
CA PRO A 139 8.85 7.78 2.95
C PRO A 139 8.85 9.26 3.31
N THR A 140 7.76 9.72 3.94
CA THR A 140 7.73 11.05 4.56
C THR A 140 8.55 11.01 5.85
N VAL A 141 9.47 11.96 5.99
CA VAL A 141 10.40 12.05 7.12
C VAL A 141 10.26 13.37 7.85
N ASN A 142 10.41 13.34 9.18
CA ASN A 142 10.69 14.52 9.98
C ASN A 142 12.21 14.72 9.94
N GLN A 143 12.67 15.77 9.24
CA GLN A 143 14.11 15.99 9.01
C GLN A 143 14.88 16.23 10.31
N ASP A 144 14.29 16.96 11.26
CA ASP A 144 14.94 17.24 12.54
C ASP A 144 15.13 15.95 13.35
N TRP A 145 14.11 15.09 13.40
CA TRP A 145 14.21 13.81 14.10
C TRP A 145 15.20 12.87 13.41
N GLN A 146 15.20 12.83 12.08
CA GLN A 146 16.14 12.01 11.32
C GLN A 146 17.59 12.45 11.58
N GLN A 147 17.87 13.75 11.61
CA GLN A 147 19.20 14.27 11.92
C GLN A 147 19.63 13.97 13.36
N LYS A 148 18.72 14.12 14.34
CA LYS A 148 19.00 13.85 15.77
C LYS A 148 19.28 12.38 16.07
N LEU A 149 18.49 11.48 15.47
CA LEU A 149 18.51 10.06 15.81
C LEU A 149 19.44 9.23 14.90
N GLY A 150 19.75 9.70 13.70
CA GLY A 150 20.58 8.97 12.75
C GLY A 150 20.02 7.58 12.45
N HIS A 151 20.82 6.55 12.70
CA HIS A 151 20.48 5.15 12.40
C HIS A 151 19.31 4.60 13.25
N LEU A 152 18.96 5.24 14.37
CA LEU A 152 17.82 4.85 15.21
C LEU A 152 16.47 5.34 14.65
N TYR A 153 16.49 6.24 13.66
CA TYR A 153 15.31 6.66 12.91
C TYR A 153 15.13 5.78 11.67
N LEU A 154 14.18 4.87 11.76
CA LEU A 154 13.80 3.99 10.66
C LEU A 154 12.63 4.59 9.89
N THR A 155 12.62 4.33 8.58
CA THR A 155 11.41 4.39 7.77
C THR A 155 11.10 3.00 7.23
N SER A 156 10.01 2.85 6.47
CA SER A 156 9.75 1.61 5.73
C SER A 156 10.92 1.19 4.84
N ASP A 157 11.76 2.15 4.42
CA ASP A 157 12.87 1.89 3.53
C ASP A 157 14.13 1.33 4.25
N GLN A 158 14.22 1.46 5.59
CA GLN A 158 15.36 0.97 6.38
C GLN A 158 15.00 -0.20 7.31
N VAL A 159 13.73 -0.34 7.71
CA VAL A 159 13.32 -1.30 8.76
C VAL A 159 13.70 -2.76 8.46
N PHE A 160 13.78 -3.14 7.20
CA PHE A 160 14.14 -4.51 6.79
C PHE A 160 15.66 -4.77 6.75
N GLU A 161 16.46 -3.72 6.91
CA GLU A 161 17.93 -3.79 6.88
C GLU A 161 18.55 -3.98 8.26
N ILE A 162 17.75 -3.90 9.34
CA ILE A 162 18.27 -4.12 10.69
C ILE A 162 18.77 -5.58 10.83
N PRO A 163 19.89 -5.80 11.54
CA PRO A 163 20.50 -7.13 11.60
C PRO A 163 19.71 -8.12 12.47
N THR A 164 18.99 -7.62 13.47
CA THR A 164 18.17 -8.39 14.41
C THR A 164 16.94 -7.58 14.78
N LEU A 165 15.83 -8.25 15.13
CA LEU A 165 14.69 -7.55 15.73
C LEU A 165 15.11 -6.85 17.04
N PRO A 166 14.64 -5.62 17.28
CA PRO A 166 14.94 -4.90 18.52
C PRO A 166 14.15 -5.46 19.70
N LYS A 167 14.49 -5.03 20.91
CA LYS A 167 13.67 -5.27 22.11
C LYS A 167 12.43 -4.38 22.13
N SER A 168 12.54 -3.14 21.66
CA SER A 168 11.42 -2.20 21.65
C SER A 168 11.41 -1.26 20.45
N LEU A 169 10.21 -0.88 20.01
CA LEU A 169 9.94 -0.08 18.81
C LEU A 169 8.83 0.92 19.05
N ALA A 170 9.08 2.20 18.76
CA ALA A 170 8.01 3.19 18.61
C ALA A 170 7.64 3.35 17.13
N VAL A 171 6.35 3.34 16.81
CA VAL A 171 5.84 3.53 15.45
C VAL A 171 5.02 4.81 15.38
N ILE A 172 5.38 5.73 14.48
CA ILE A 172 4.65 6.98 14.26
C ILE A 172 3.76 6.83 13.02
N GLY A 173 2.45 6.76 13.25
CA GLY A 173 1.43 6.56 12.23
C GLY A 173 0.50 5.40 12.55
N SER A 174 -0.70 5.43 11.98
CA SER A 174 -1.72 4.38 12.11
C SER A 174 -2.25 3.89 10.74
N GLY A 175 -1.53 4.21 9.67
CA GLY A 175 -1.85 3.73 8.32
C GLY A 175 -1.43 2.28 8.10
N VAL A 176 -1.65 1.78 6.87
CA VAL A 176 -1.40 0.38 6.47
C VAL A 176 0.00 -0.09 6.87
N ILE A 177 1.05 0.62 6.43
CA ILE A 177 2.44 0.25 6.73
C ILE A 177 2.70 0.24 8.24
N ALA A 178 2.19 1.23 8.96
CA ALA A 178 2.44 1.37 10.39
C ALA A 178 1.87 0.19 11.18
N ILE A 179 0.61 -0.17 10.92
CA ILE A 179 -0.08 -1.23 11.67
C ILE A 179 0.40 -2.62 11.26
N GLU A 180 0.65 -2.85 9.96
CA GLU A 180 1.25 -4.12 9.49
C GLU A 180 2.58 -4.40 10.20
N LEU A 181 3.47 -3.41 10.22
CA LEU A 181 4.79 -3.57 10.84
C LEU A 181 4.72 -3.59 12.37
N ALA A 182 3.88 -2.75 12.99
CA ALA A 182 3.71 -2.75 14.44
C ALA A 182 3.21 -4.11 14.94
N GLN A 183 2.17 -4.66 14.31
CA GLN A 183 1.64 -5.97 14.69
C GLN A 183 2.66 -7.08 14.44
N ALA A 184 3.37 -7.05 13.30
CA ALA A 184 4.39 -8.05 13.02
C ALA A 184 5.50 -8.04 14.08
N MET A 185 6.00 -6.86 14.44
CA MET A 185 7.03 -6.68 15.47
C MET A 185 6.54 -7.14 16.85
N GLN A 186 5.34 -6.72 17.27
CA GLN A 186 4.72 -7.15 18.52
C GLN A 186 4.59 -8.67 18.61
N ARG A 187 4.15 -9.31 17.51
CA ARG A 187 4.01 -10.77 17.44
C ARG A 187 5.33 -11.52 17.41
N LEU A 188 6.43 -10.85 17.08
CA LEU A 188 7.77 -11.43 17.13
C LEU A 188 8.50 -11.11 18.45
N GLY A 189 7.80 -10.53 19.43
CA GLY A 189 8.32 -10.29 20.78
C GLY A 189 8.95 -8.91 20.98
N VAL A 190 8.78 -7.99 20.03
CA VAL A 190 9.24 -6.60 20.17
C VAL A 190 8.19 -5.78 20.91
N GLU A 191 8.56 -5.14 22.02
CA GLU A 191 7.66 -4.23 22.73
C GLU A 191 7.34 -3.01 21.87
N THR A 192 6.11 -2.94 21.34
CA THR A 192 5.75 -1.97 20.31
C THR A 192 4.74 -0.96 20.84
N THR A 193 5.06 0.34 20.70
CA THR A 193 4.13 1.45 20.98
C THR A 193 3.84 2.24 19.71
N VAL A 194 2.55 2.42 19.40
CA VAL A 194 2.10 3.13 18.19
C VAL A 194 1.53 4.50 18.57
N PHE A 195 2.02 5.57 17.94
CA PHE A 195 1.48 6.92 18.09
C PHE A 195 0.63 7.29 16.87
N ALA A 196 -0.62 7.64 17.13
CA ALA A 196 -1.59 7.92 16.08
C ALA A 196 -2.18 9.33 16.27
N ARG A 197 -2.10 10.17 15.24
CA ARG A 197 -2.68 11.54 15.27
C ARG A 197 -4.21 11.59 15.40
N SER A 198 -4.88 10.45 15.21
CA SER A 198 -6.33 10.34 15.18
C SER A 198 -6.74 8.92 15.56
N LYS A 199 -8.03 8.69 15.78
CA LYS A 199 -8.60 7.34 16.00
C LYS A 199 -8.69 6.44 14.77
N LYS A 200 -8.34 6.95 13.59
CA LYS A 200 -8.36 6.15 12.35
C LYS A 200 -7.24 5.12 12.35
N ILE A 201 -7.58 3.86 12.04
CA ILE A 201 -6.65 2.76 11.79
C ILE A 201 -6.77 2.24 10.37
N GLY A 202 -5.63 2.01 9.72
CA GLY A 202 -5.57 1.33 8.44
C GLY A 202 -6.34 2.05 7.33
N SER A 203 -7.03 1.28 6.49
CA SER A 203 -7.64 1.74 5.25
C SER A 203 -9.16 1.90 5.28
N LEU A 204 -9.86 1.32 6.27
CA LEU A 204 -11.31 1.31 6.34
C LEU A 204 -11.90 2.72 6.52
N THR A 205 -13.12 2.93 6.07
CA THR A 205 -13.80 4.22 6.16
C THR A 205 -15.20 4.16 6.76
N SER A 206 -15.76 2.96 6.91
CA SER A 206 -16.94 2.71 7.74
C SER A 206 -16.65 3.09 9.20
N PRO A 207 -17.51 3.91 9.84
CA PRO A 207 -17.43 4.19 11.27
C PRO A 207 -17.56 2.93 12.15
N ASP A 208 -18.40 1.97 11.75
CA ASP A 208 -18.65 0.76 12.53
C ASP A 208 -17.41 -0.15 12.49
N LEU A 209 -16.85 -0.36 11.29
CA LEU A 209 -15.61 -1.13 11.16
C LEU A 209 -14.39 -0.41 11.75
N GLN A 210 -14.35 0.93 11.74
CA GLN A 210 -13.29 1.69 12.40
C GLN A 210 -13.33 1.54 13.92
N THR A 211 -14.52 1.58 14.54
CA THR A 211 -14.68 1.34 15.98
C THR A 211 -14.23 -0.08 16.32
N LEU A 212 -14.71 -1.07 15.56
CA LEU A 212 -14.32 -2.48 15.76
C LEU A 212 -12.82 -2.71 15.56
N ALA A 213 -12.20 -2.06 14.58
CA ALA A 213 -10.75 -2.11 14.37
C ALA A 213 -9.99 -1.57 15.58
N GLN A 214 -10.40 -0.43 16.14
CA GLN A 214 -9.78 0.13 17.34
C GLN A 214 -9.82 -0.86 18.51
N GLU A 215 -10.98 -1.46 18.76
CA GLU A 215 -11.15 -2.46 19.82
C GLU A 215 -10.30 -3.71 19.60
N ILE A 216 -10.22 -4.22 18.37
CA ILE A 216 -9.46 -5.43 18.05
C ILE A 216 -7.96 -5.18 18.17
N PHE A 217 -7.44 -4.14 17.52
CA PHE A 217 -5.99 -3.90 17.50
C PHE A 217 -5.46 -3.45 18.87
N SER A 218 -6.24 -2.70 19.66
CA SER A 218 -5.83 -2.28 21.00
C SER A 218 -5.77 -3.42 22.03
N LYS A 219 -6.31 -4.61 21.73
CA LYS A 219 -6.09 -5.81 22.58
C LYS A 219 -4.67 -6.36 22.45
N GLU A 220 -3.98 -6.07 21.35
CA GLU A 220 -2.66 -6.62 21.06
C GLU A 220 -1.56 -5.53 21.03
N LEU A 221 -1.89 -4.34 20.53
CA LEU A 221 -0.96 -3.22 20.36
C LEU A 221 -1.23 -2.11 21.37
N ASN A 222 -0.15 -1.55 21.93
CA ASN A 222 -0.21 -0.31 22.70
C ASN A 222 -0.35 0.88 21.75
N ILE A 223 -1.58 1.25 21.42
CA ILE A 223 -1.88 2.36 20.51
C ILE A 223 -2.27 3.60 21.32
N LYS A 224 -1.47 4.66 21.16
CA LYS A 224 -1.70 6.00 21.71
C LYS A 224 -2.49 6.82 20.68
N TYR A 225 -3.82 6.76 20.76
CA TYR A 225 -4.70 7.53 19.88
C TYR A 225 -4.71 9.01 20.25
N GLU A 226 -4.74 9.86 19.23
CA GLU A 226 -4.78 11.33 19.37
C GLU A 226 -3.57 11.89 20.15
N ILE A 227 -2.48 11.12 20.18
CA ILE A 227 -1.23 11.46 20.85
C ILE A 227 -0.11 11.33 19.83
N LEU A 228 0.71 12.38 19.75
CA LEU A 228 1.96 12.40 19.00
C LEU A 228 3.11 12.75 19.94
N PRO A 229 4.34 12.30 19.65
CA PRO A 229 5.51 12.77 20.37
C PRO A 229 5.66 14.29 20.29
N GLU A 230 5.96 14.91 21.43
CA GLU A 230 6.33 16.33 21.49
C GLU A 230 7.83 16.51 21.26
N GLN A 231 8.63 15.63 21.84
CA GLN A 231 10.08 15.67 21.77
C GLN A 231 10.64 14.26 21.58
N VAL A 232 11.61 14.16 20.68
CA VAL A 232 12.30 12.92 20.35
C VAL A 232 13.80 13.20 20.39
N GLU A 233 14.51 12.44 21.22
CA GLU A 233 15.94 12.60 21.44
C GLU A 233 16.68 11.27 21.45
N LYS A 234 17.96 11.34 21.11
CA LYS A 234 18.86 10.20 21.25
C LYS A 234 19.30 10.10 22.71
N LEU A 235 19.12 8.94 23.32
CA LEU A 235 19.57 8.65 24.68
C LEU A 235 20.78 7.71 24.60
N GLY A 236 21.98 8.25 24.79
CA GLY A 236 23.22 7.50 24.56
C GLY A 236 23.44 7.17 23.07
N GLU A 237 23.98 6.00 22.77
CA GLU A 237 24.27 5.59 21.39
C GLU A 237 23.14 4.78 20.72
N ASP A 238 22.37 4.04 21.52
CA ASP A 238 21.54 2.93 21.02
C ASP A 238 20.04 3.03 21.39
N LYS A 239 19.61 4.16 21.98
CA LYS A 239 18.22 4.34 22.42
C LYS A 239 17.63 5.67 21.96
N VAL A 240 16.30 5.67 21.83
CA VAL A 240 15.47 6.85 21.56
C VAL A 240 14.60 7.11 22.76
N GLN A 241 14.66 8.34 23.29
CA GLN A 241 13.71 8.83 24.28
C GLN A 241 12.59 9.61 23.57
N ILE A 242 11.34 9.28 23.89
CA ILE A 242 10.15 9.90 23.31
C ILE A 242 9.29 10.47 24.43
N ASN A 243 9.15 11.80 24.45
CA ASN A 243 8.29 12.50 25.40
C ASN A 243 6.95 12.86 24.73
N PHE A 244 5.86 12.67 25.46
CA PHE A 244 4.49 12.96 25.00
C PHE A 244 3.56 13.27 26.16
N ILE A 245 2.42 13.89 25.87
CA ILE A 245 1.36 14.14 26.85
C ILE A 245 0.30 13.05 26.73
N GLU A 246 -0.04 12.42 27.85
CA GLU A 246 -1.15 11.49 27.96
C GLU A 246 -1.97 11.82 29.20
N ASN A 247 -3.28 12.00 29.01
CA ASN A 247 -4.21 12.39 30.08
C ASN A 247 -3.75 13.63 30.86
N GLY A 248 -3.20 14.63 30.15
CA GLY A 248 -2.69 15.88 30.74
C GLY A 248 -1.40 15.74 31.55
N SER A 249 -0.76 14.57 31.55
CA SER A 249 0.52 14.33 32.23
C SER A 249 1.65 14.08 31.23
N ASN A 250 2.82 14.63 31.50
CA ASN A 250 4.04 14.31 30.74
C ASN A 250 4.43 12.85 30.99
N LYS A 251 4.66 12.12 29.90
CA LYS A 251 5.14 10.74 29.88
C LYS A 251 6.37 10.65 28.99
N ALA A 252 7.19 9.65 29.27
CA ALA A 252 8.35 9.30 28.47
C ALA A 252 8.41 7.78 28.26
N ILE A 253 8.83 7.35 27.08
CA ILE A 253 9.25 5.97 26.82
C ILE A 253 10.64 5.94 26.21
N GLU A 254 11.35 4.84 26.44
CA GLU A 254 12.66 4.57 25.85
C GLU A 254 12.54 3.35 24.93
N VAL A 255 12.94 3.51 23.67
CA VAL A 255 12.87 2.45 22.66
C VAL A 255 14.20 2.27 21.94
N ASP A 256 14.45 1.09 21.36
CA ASP A 256 15.65 0.89 20.54
C ASP A 256 15.55 1.68 19.23
N TYR A 257 14.38 1.66 18.58
CA TYR A 257 14.17 2.36 17.32
C TYR A 257 12.86 3.15 17.30
N LEU A 258 12.86 4.21 16.49
CA LEU A 258 11.65 4.90 16.05
C LEU A 258 11.42 4.62 14.57
N LEU A 259 10.26 4.05 14.23
CA LEU A 259 9.80 3.86 12.86
C LEU A 259 8.80 4.95 12.48
N SER A 260 9.17 5.82 11.54
CA SER A 260 8.25 6.76 10.90
C SER A 260 7.51 6.09 9.75
N ALA A 261 6.20 5.96 9.89
CA ALA A 261 5.29 5.38 8.90
C ALA A 261 4.08 6.31 8.67
N THR A 262 4.35 7.62 8.58
CA THR A 262 3.33 8.67 8.48
C THR A 262 2.78 8.91 7.08
N GLY A 263 3.37 8.26 6.07
CA GLY A 263 2.96 8.38 4.68
C GLY A 263 4.16 8.31 3.73
N ARG A 264 3.87 8.54 2.45
CA ARG A 264 4.88 8.64 1.40
C ARG A 264 4.64 9.91 0.60
N THR A 265 5.72 10.52 0.14
CA THR A 265 5.73 11.72 -0.70
C THR A 265 6.17 11.35 -2.11
N THR A 266 5.52 11.92 -3.12
CA THR A 266 5.91 11.75 -4.53
C THR A 266 7.36 12.20 -4.79
N ASN A 267 8.03 11.56 -5.75
CA ASN A 267 9.35 11.98 -6.25
C ASN A 267 9.28 12.96 -7.45
N LEU A 268 8.09 13.47 -7.79
CA LEU A 268 7.93 14.48 -8.85
C LEU A 268 8.71 15.77 -8.56
N ASP A 269 8.92 16.11 -7.29
CA ASP A 269 9.71 17.26 -6.85
C ASP A 269 11.17 17.21 -7.31
N SER A 270 11.69 16.02 -7.66
CA SER A 270 13.05 15.84 -8.15
C SER A 270 13.25 16.14 -9.65
N LEU A 271 12.16 16.37 -10.39
CA LEU A 271 12.19 16.40 -11.87
C LEU A 271 12.23 17.81 -12.47
N ASN A 272 12.13 18.86 -11.67
CA ASN A 272 11.96 20.25 -12.14
C ASN A 272 10.80 20.42 -13.13
N ILE A 273 9.63 19.86 -12.81
CA ILE A 273 8.47 19.87 -13.70
C ILE A 273 7.95 21.28 -14.04
N GLN A 274 8.31 22.30 -13.25
CA GLN A 274 8.02 23.70 -13.54
C GLN A 274 8.66 24.22 -14.84
N TYR A 275 9.66 23.51 -15.38
CA TYR A 275 10.20 23.84 -16.71
C TYR A 275 9.34 23.31 -17.87
N ILE A 276 8.39 22.39 -17.60
CA ILE A 276 7.38 21.98 -18.59
C ILE A 276 6.36 23.10 -18.75
N ASN A 277 5.88 23.63 -17.63
CA ASN A 277 4.94 24.73 -17.50
C ASN A 277 5.17 25.40 -16.14
N ASP A 278 5.27 26.73 -16.10
CA ASP A 278 5.55 27.50 -14.89
C ASP A 278 4.40 27.49 -13.87
N GLU A 279 3.20 27.08 -14.26
CA GLU A 279 2.07 26.83 -13.36
C GLU A 279 2.23 25.53 -12.54
N PHE A 280 3.15 24.62 -12.92
CA PHE A 280 3.36 23.32 -12.27
C PHE A 280 4.19 23.41 -10.98
N ILE A 281 3.86 24.37 -10.10
CA ILE A 281 4.55 24.60 -8.82
C ILE A 281 3.96 23.71 -7.72
N ASP A 282 2.63 23.61 -7.63
CA ASP A 282 1.97 22.73 -6.66
C ASP A 282 1.74 21.34 -7.27
N LEU A 283 2.60 20.39 -6.87
CA LEU A 283 2.53 19.00 -7.30
C LEU A 283 1.17 18.33 -7.03
N LYS A 284 0.38 18.84 -6.08
CA LYS A 284 -0.95 18.28 -5.76
C LYS A 284 -2.04 18.75 -6.73
N GLN A 285 -1.80 19.84 -7.45
CA GLN A 285 -2.76 20.49 -8.34
C GLN A 285 -2.41 20.28 -9.82
N LEU A 286 -1.45 19.40 -10.13
CA LEU A 286 -1.12 19.07 -11.51
C LEU A 286 -2.36 18.59 -12.26
N PRO A 287 -2.59 19.06 -13.50
CA PRO A 287 -3.76 18.70 -14.30
C PRO A 287 -3.58 17.30 -14.92
N VAL A 288 -3.45 16.28 -14.08
CA VAL A 288 -3.30 14.88 -14.51
C VAL A 288 -4.67 14.26 -14.71
N ASP A 289 -4.96 13.81 -15.93
CA ASP A 289 -6.20 13.09 -16.22
C ASP A 289 -6.27 11.78 -15.40
N PRO A 290 -7.35 11.53 -14.63
CA PRO A 290 -7.42 10.38 -13.74
C PRO A 290 -7.47 9.03 -14.47
N THR A 291 -7.87 9.02 -15.75
CA THR A 291 -8.06 7.83 -16.59
C THR A 291 -6.85 7.59 -17.48
N THR A 292 -6.46 8.58 -18.29
CA THR A 292 -5.37 8.45 -19.26
C THR A 292 -4.00 8.67 -18.62
N LYS A 293 -3.97 9.32 -17.45
CA LYS A 293 -2.76 9.75 -16.72
C LYS A 293 -1.96 10.84 -17.42
N GLN A 294 -2.53 11.48 -18.45
CA GLN A 294 -1.90 12.55 -19.19
C GLN A 294 -1.79 13.83 -18.36
N LEU A 295 -0.66 14.53 -18.44
CA LEU A 295 -0.42 15.81 -17.79
C LEU A 295 -0.86 16.96 -18.72
N GLY A 296 -2.02 17.56 -18.45
CA GLY A 296 -2.61 18.59 -19.30
C GLY A 296 -2.71 18.13 -20.75
N ASP A 297 -2.33 19.01 -21.69
CA ASP A 297 -2.26 18.69 -23.12
C ASP A 297 -0.86 18.22 -23.57
N TYR A 298 0.05 17.97 -22.63
CA TYR A 298 1.40 17.53 -22.95
C TYR A 298 1.42 16.03 -23.26
N PRO A 299 2.32 15.55 -24.14
CA PRO A 299 2.53 14.11 -24.37
C PRO A 299 3.36 13.49 -23.22
N ILE A 300 2.94 13.76 -21.98
CA ILE A 300 3.61 13.36 -20.74
C ILE A 300 2.58 12.68 -19.85
N TYR A 301 2.90 11.48 -19.36
CA TYR A 301 1.96 10.66 -18.59
C TYR A 301 2.56 10.33 -17.22
N ILE A 302 1.84 10.58 -16.13
CA ILE A 302 2.34 10.37 -14.76
C ILE A 302 1.64 9.16 -14.13
N VAL A 303 2.41 8.12 -13.82
CA VAL A 303 1.85 6.81 -13.45
C VAL A 303 2.40 6.29 -12.11
N GLY A 304 1.61 5.40 -11.50
CA GLY A 304 1.91 4.78 -10.21
C GLY A 304 2.02 5.79 -9.08
N ASP A 305 2.87 5.47 -8.10
CA ASP A 305 3.10 6.26 -6.90
C ASP A 305 3.58 7.70 -7.15
N ALA A 306 3.96 8.07 -8.38
CA ALA A 306 4.34 9.43 -8.72
C ALA A 306 3.13 10.40 -8.61
N PHE A 307 1.92 9.96 -8.96
CA PHE A 307 0.70 10.74 -8.83
C PHE A 307 -0.52 9.82 -8.74
N THR A 308 -0.93 9.45 -7.53
CA THR A 308 -2.03 8.50 -7.34
C THR A 308 -2.76 8.71 -6.02
N ALA A 309 -4.06 8.38 -6.04
CA ALA A 309 -4.87 8.22 -4.83
C ALA A 309 -4.82 6.78 -4.27
N THR A 310 -4.15 5.87 -4.96
CA THR A 310 -4.05 4.43 -4.67
C THR A 310 -2.63 3.91 -4.95
N PRO A 311 -1.66 4.18 -4.07
CA PRO A 311 -0.27 3.74 -4.23
C PRO A 311 -0.14 2.23 -3.98
N ILE A 312 -0.61 1.42 -4.95
CA ILE A 312 -0.67 -0.03 -4.87
C ILE A 312 -0.03 -0.62 -6.14
N GLN A 313 0.72 -1.71 -5.96
CA GLN A 313 1.59 -2.27 -7.00
C GLN A 313 0.85 -2.67 -8.29
N HIS A 314 -0.31 -3.31 -8.20
CA HIS A 314 -1.01 -3.81 -9.39
C HIS A 314 -1.62 -2.66 -10.22
N GLU A 315 -2.11 -1.60 -9.55
CA GLU A 315 -2.54 -0.35 -10.19
C GLU A 315 -1.35 0.30 -10.93
N ALA A 316 -0.21 0.45 -10.26
CA ALA A 316 0.99 1.02 -10.87
C ALA A 316 1.46 0.23 -12.11
N SER A 317 1.38 -1.11 -12.06
CA SER A 317 1.72 -1.96 -13.22
C SER A 317 0.74 -1.77 -14.38
N TYR A 318 -0.56 -1.72 -14.09
CA TYR A 318 -1.61 -1.49 -15.07
C TYR A 318 -1.50 -0.11 -15.72
N GLU A 319 -1.35 0.94 -14.92
CA GLU A 319 -1.18 2.32 -15.39
C GLU A 319 0.05 2.46 -16.29
N GLY A 320 1.19 1.88 -15.89
CA GLY A 320 2.41 1.89 -16.70
C GLY A 320 2.21 1.23 -18.08
N LYS A 321 1.51 0.09 -18.13
CA LYS A 321 1.16 -0.58 -19.38
C LYS A 321 0.21 0.29 -20.23
N LEU A 322 -0.84 0.84 -19.63
CA LEU A 322 -1.82 1.64 -20.34
C LEU A 322 -1.23 2.92 -20.93
N ALA A 323 -0.34 3.61 -20.21
CA ALA A 323 0.27 4.84 -20.66
C ALA A 323 1.02 4.68 -21.99
N VAL A 324 1.60 3.51 -22.27
CA VAL A 324 2.27 3.21 -23.54
C VAL A 324 1.31 3.27 -24.73
N HIS A 325 0.07 2.79 -24.57
CA HIS A 325 -0.93 2.88 -25.63
C HIS A 325 -1.26 4.34 -25.93
N SER A 326 -1.38 5.18 -24.90
CA SER A 326 -1.62 6.62 -25.07
C SER A 326 -0.41 7.34 -25.71
N CYS A 327 0.82 6.94 -25.37
CA CYS A 327 2.03 7.50 -25.98
C CYS A 327 2.19 7.13 -27.46
N LEU A 328 1.99 5.86 -27.81
CA LEU A 328 2.37 5.33 -29.13
C LEU A 328 1.19 5.25 -30.12
N ASN A 329 -0.07 5.18 -29.65
CA ASN A 329 -1.26 4.99 -30.46
C ASN A 329 -2.31 6.09 -30.22
N GLN A 330 -1.95 7.36 -30.44
CA GLN A 330 -2.79 8.55 -30.17
C GLN A 330 -4.19 8.52 -30.81
N HIS A 331 -4.44 7.63 -31.78
CA HIS A 331 -5.72 7.54 -32.53
C HIS A 331 -6.62 6.37 -32.14
N GLN A 332 -6.21 5.48 -31.22
CA GLN A 332 -7.07 4.39 -30.74
C GLN A 332 -7.53 4.65 -29.30
N SER A 333 -8.52 5.54 -29.17
CA SER A 333 -9.33 5.66 -27.95
C SER A 333 -10.22 4.41 -27.83
N SER A 334 -9.67 3.34 -27.26
CA SER A 334 -10.51 2.33 -26.63
C SER A 334 -10.65 2.74 -25.17
N GLN A 335 -11.86 3.14 -24.75
CA GLN A 335 -12.19 3.30 -23.34
C GLN A 335 -12.05 1.92 -22.66
N LYS A 336 -10.84 1.59 -22.20
CA LYS A 336 -10.62 0.40 -21.39
C LYS A 336 -11.18 0.70 -20.00
N LYS A 337 -12.00 -0.22 -19.49
CA LYS A 337 -12.54 -0.13 -18.12
C LYS A 337 -11.35 -0.05 -17.14
N SER A 338 -11.39 0.94 -16.24
CA SER A 338 -10.41 1.02 -15.15
C SER A 338 -10.49 -0.23 -14.27
N LEU A 339 -9.39 -0.57 -13.60
CA LEU A 339 -9.43 -1.63 -12.62
C LEU A 339 -10.45 -1.28 -11.52
N THR A 340 -11.20 -2.29 -11.08
CA THR A 340 -11.98 -2.16 -9.84
C THR A 340 -10.98 -1.95 -8.71
N ARG A 341 -11.13 -0.85 -7.97
CA ARG A 341 -10.30 -0.55 -6.80
C ARG A 341 -10.25 -1.75 -5.87
N LEU A 342 -9.04 -2.17 -5.50
CA LEU A 342 -8.79 -3.25 -4.55
C LEU A 342 -7.60 -2.88 -3.66
N GLY A 343 -7.84 -2.70 -2.36
CA GLY A 343 -6.81 -2.43 -1.38
C GLY A 343 -6.84 -3.45 -0.25
N ILE A 344 -5.68 -4.00 0.09
CA ILE A 344 -5.53 -5.01 1.14
C ILE A 344 -4.45 -4.54 2.11
N MET A 345 -4.72 -4.73 3.39
CA MET A 345 -3.80 -4.56 4.50
C MET A 345 -3.67 -5.89 5.21
N PHE A 346 -2.45 -6.40 5.25
CA PHE A 346 -2.08 -7.74 5.70
C PHE A 346 -1.84 -7.80 7.21
N SER A 347 -2.58 -7.00 7.97
CA SER A 347 -2.73 -7.22 9.40
C SER A 347 -3.52 -8.51 9.65
N SER A 348 -3.69 -8.89 10.91
CA SER A 348 -4.47 -10.06 11.31
C SER A 348 -5.37 -9.68 12.50
N PRO A 349 -6.71 -9.58 12.31
CA PRO A 349 -7.43 -9.81 11.05
C PRO A 349 -7.01 -8.84 9.94
N GLU A 350 -7.15 -9.29 8.69
CA GLU A 350 -6.84 -8.48 7.53
C GLU A 350 -7.88 -7.37 7.38
N MET A 351 -7.47 -6.24 6.80
CA MET A 351 -8.42 -5.26 6.27
C MET A 351 -8.41 -5.30 4.75
N ALA A 352 -9.58 -5.20 4.14
CA ALA A 352 -9.66 -5.01 2.70
C ALA A 352 -10.76 -4.00 2.34
N GLY A 353 -10.58 -3.32 1.21
CA GLY A 353 -11.57 -2.44 0.62
C GLY A 353 -11.64 -2.68 -0.88
N VAL A 354 -12.85 -2.77 -1.42
CA VAL A 354 -13.09 -3.03 -2.84
C VAL A 354 -14.17 -2.10 -3.40
N GLY A 355 -13.99 -1.63 -4.63
CA GLY A 355 -14.90 -0.67 -5.24
C GLY A 355 -14.97 0.66 -4.46
N SER A 356 -16.18 1.21 -4.36
CA SER A 356 -16.44 2.45 -3.61
C SER A 356 -16.41 2.21 -2.11
N THR A 357 -15.68 3.05 -1.37
CA THR A 357 -15.68 3.03 0.09
C THR A 357 -16.91 3.72 0.66
N TYR A 358 -17.24 3.45 1.93
CA TYR A 358 -18.35 4.14 2.63
C TYR A 358 -18.20 5.66 2.55
N GLN A 359 -17.01 6.17 2.84
CA GLN A 359 -16.73 7.61 2.81
C GLN A 359 -16.89 8.21 1.41
N THR A 360 -16.47 7.51 0.35
CA THR A 360 -16.64 7.98 -1.03
C THR A 360 -18.12 8.10 -1.40
N LEU A 361 -18.91 7.06 -1.10
CA LEU A 361 -20.35 7.05 -1.38
C LEU A 361 -21.08 8.16 -0.60
N ARG A 362 -20.73 8.35 0.67
CA ARG A 362 -21.30 9.41 1.51
C ARG A 362 -20.95 10.81 1.00
N LYS A 363 -19.68 11.06 0.65
CA LYS A 363 -19.25 12.36 0.10
C LYS A 363 -19.93 12.69 -1.22
N ALA A 364 -20.19 11.68 -2.05
CA ALA A 364 -20.91 11.83 -3.31
C ALA A 364 -22.44 11.94 -3.14
N ASN A 365 -22.98 11.88 -1.91
CA ASN A 365 -24.42 11.80 -1.64
C ASN A 365 -25.12 10.65 -2.41
N HIS A 366 -24.38 9.58 -2.70
CA HIS A 366 -24.87 8.43 -3.45
C HIS A 366 -25.95 7.69 -2.65
N LYS A 367 -26.99 7.18 -3.31
CA LYS A 367 -28.08 6.44 -2.66
C LYS A 367 -27.75 4.95 -2.62
N PHE A 368 -27.30 4.46 -1.47
CA PHE A 368 -26.96 3.05 -1.27
C PHE A 368 -27.53 2.51 0.05
N VAL A 369 -27.62 1.19 0.15
CA VAL A 369 -27.92 0.45 1.38
C VAL A 369 -26.68 -0.30 1.85
N THR A 370 -26.56 -0.52 3.15
CA THR A 370 -25.41 -1.22 3.75
C THR A 370 -25.84 -2.56 4.31
N GLY A 371 -25.22 -3.64 3.84
CA GLY A 371 -25.31 -4.95 4.46
C GLY A 371 -24.11 -5.20 5.35
N ILE A 372 -24.33 -5.36 6.65
CA ILE A 372 -23.27 -5.69 7.63
C ILE A 372 -23.44 -7.10 8.19
N VAL A 373 -22.34 -7.81 8.45
CA VAL A 373 -22.30 -9.10 9.14
C VAL A 373 -21.08 -9.19 10.07
N SER A 374 -21.28 -9.74 11.27
CA SER A 374 -20.19 -10.09 12.18
C SER A 374 -19.65 -11.49 11.88
N TYR A 375 -18.32 -11.65 11.97
CA TYR A 375 -17.65 -12.94 11.83
C TYR A 375 -17.50 -13.70 13.16
N GLU A 376 -17.92 -13.10 14.29
CA GLU A 376 -17.86 -13.75 15.61
C GLU A 376 -18.73 -15.00 15.72
N LYS A 377 -19.83 -15.04 14.94
CA LYS A 377 -20.78 -16.17 14.89
C LYS A 377 -20.75 -16.93 13.57
N GLN A 378 -19.76 -16.66 12.71
CA GLN A 378 -19.64 -17.29 11.41
C GLN A 378 -19.07 -18.71 11.57
N GLY A 379 -19.75 -19.72 11.03
CA GLY A 379 -19.46 -21.13 11.32
C GLY A 379 -18.02 -21.57 11.00
N ARG A 380 -17.50 -21.23 9.81
CA ARG A 380 -16.11 -21.53 9.44
C ARG A 380 -15.11 -20.76 10.29
N ALA A 381 -15.39 -19.50 10.61
CA ALA A 381 -14.53 -18.69 11.47
C ALA A 381 -14.43 -19.28 12.88
N ILE A 382 -15.53 -19.78 13.44
CA ILE A 382 -15.55 -20.48 14.74
C ILE A 382 -14.70 -21.76 14.68
N VAL A 383 -14.91 -22.59 13.64
CA VAL A 383 -14.13 -23.83 13.45
C VAL A 383 -12.63 -23.55 13.40
N ASN A 384 -12.24 -22.42 12.83
CA ASN A 384 -10.85 -22.00 12.71
C ASN A 384 -10.29 -21.30 13.96
N GLY A 385 -11.09 -20.99 14.99
CA GLY A 385 -10.67 -20.13 16.11
C GLY A 385 -10.32 -18.71 15.66
N GLN A 386 -10.99 -18.24 14.62
CA GLN A 386 -10.72 -16.98 13.89
C GLN A 386 -11.99 -16.11 13.82
N ASN A 387 -12.95 -16.35 14.71
CA ASN A 387 -14.25 -15.69 14.76
C ASN A 387 -14.14 -14.28 15.34
N ILE A 388 -13.59 -13.36 14.55
CA ILE A 388 -13.40 -11.96 14.91
C ILE A 388 -13.69 -11.07 13.69
N GLY A 389 -14.15 -9.85 13.96
CA GLY A 389 -14.31 -8.82 12.95
C GLY A 389 -15.66 -8.87 12.23
N ALA A 390 -15.77 -8.11 11.15
CA ALA A 390 -17.01 -7.89 10.40
C ALA A 390 -16.75 -7.51 8.95
N VAL A 391 -17.79 -7.62 8.13
CA VAL A 391 -17.78 -7.21 6.72
C VAL A 391 -19.00 -6.34 6.43
N GLU A 392 -18.77 -5.29 5.65
CA GLU A 392 -19.81 -4.43 5.08
C GLU A 392 -19.81 -4.48 3.57
N VAL A 393 -20.99 -4.54 2.97
CA VAL A 393 -21.20 -4.39 1.52
C VAL A 393 -22.13 -3.21 1.25
N TYR A 394 -21.88 -2.50 0.15
CA TYR A 394 -22.62 -1.31 -0.26
C TYR A 394 -23.31 -1.59 -1.59
N VAL A 395 -24.65 -1.50 -1.60
CA VAL A 395 -25.46 -1.81 -2.79
C VAL A 395 -26.25 -0.58 -3.21
N ASP A 396 -26.23 -0.27 -4.50
CA ASP A 396 -26.98 0.84 -5.07
C ASP A 396 -28.49 0.63 -4.89
N ARG A 397 -29.20 1.68 -4.46
CA ARG A 397 -30.63 1.55 -4.15
C ARG A 397 -31.51 1.34 -5.38
N HIS A 398 -31.10 1.84 -6.54
CA HIS A 398 -31.93 1.86 -7.74
C HIS A 398 -31.59 0.72 -8.71
N SER A 399 -30.31 0.63 -9.08
CA SER A 399 -29.78 -0.38 -9.99
C SER A 399 -29.51 -1.72 -9.31
N ARG A 400 -29.52 -1.76 -7.96
CA ARG A 400 -29.21 -2.95 -7.15
C ARG A 400 -27.80 -3.50 -7.37
N LYS A 401 -26.93 -2.75 -8.06
CA LYS A 401 -25.52 -3.10 -8.31
C LYS A 401 -24.70 -3.06 -7.04
N LEU A 402 -23.76 -3.99 -6.90
CA LEU A 402 -22.75 -3.93 -5.85
C LEU A 402 -21.78 -2.76 -6.16
N LEU A 403 -21.68 -1.80 -5.25
CA LEU A 403 -20.86 -0.60 -5.41
C LEU A 403 -19.47 -0.75 -4.78
N GLY A 404 -19.38 -1.50 -3.69
CA GLY A 404 -18.15 -1.71 -2.95
C GLY A 404 -18.38 -2.50 -1.66
N ALA A 405 -17.28 -2.76 -0.95
CA ALA A 405 -17.30 -3.42 0.34
C ALA A 405 -16.04 -3.09 1.14
N GLU A 406 -16.15 -3.22 2.46
CA GLU A 406 -15.07 -3.06 3.43
C GLU A 406 -15.04 -4.27 4.37
N PHE A 407 -13.85 -4.79 4.63
CA PHE A 407 -13.62 -6.04 5.34
C PHE A 407 -12.68 -5.82 6.51
N LEU A 408 -13.01 -6.40 7.66
CA LEU A 408 -12.12 -6.59 8.79
C LEU A 408 -12.31 -8.04 9.27
N CYS A 409 -11.60 -8.99 8.68
CA CYS A 409 -11.74 -10.41 9.00
C CYS A 409 -10.52 -11.21 8.53
N TYR A 410 -10.45 -12.49 8.89
CA TYR A 410 -9.45 -13.39 8.30
C TYR A 410 -9.76 -13.65 6.82
N SER A 411 -8.72 -13.84 6.01
CA SER A 411 -8.81 -14.09 4.56
C SER A 411 -9.59 -13.02 3.78
N ALA A 412 -9.57 -11.77 4.28
CA ALA A 412 -10.22 -10.65 3.61
C ALA A 412 -9.66 -10.44 2.19
N GLU A 413 -8.39 -10.76 1.95
CA GLU A 413 -7.79 -10.71 0.61
C GLU A 413 -8.56 -11.54 -0.42
N HIS A 414 -8.95 -12.78 -0.08
CA HIS A 414 -9.65 -13.66 -1.00
C HIS A 414 -11.11 -13.21 -1.21
N LEU A 415 -11.79 -12.82 -0.12
CA LEU A 415 -13.17 -12.34 -0.16
C LEU A 415 -13.28 -11.02 -0.96
N ALA A 416 -12.31 -10.12 -0.81
CA ALA A 416 -12.26 -8.87 -1.56
C ALA A 416 -11.98 -9.11 -3.04
N HIS A 417 -11.12 -10.06 -3.41
CA HIS A 417 -10.92 -10.45 -4.82
C HIS A 417 -12.21 -10.96 -5.46
N LEU A 418 -12.98 -11.80 -4.76
CA LEU A 418 -14.26 -12.30 -5.24
C LEU A 418 -15.22 -11.14 -5.59
N LEU A 419 -15.36 -10.16 -4.68
CA LEU A 419 -16.20 -9.00 -4.94
C LEU A 419 -15.62 -8.03 -5.97
N ALA A 420 -14.30 -7.95 -6.12
CA ALA A 420 -13.68 -7.09 -7.14
C ALA A 420 -14.10 -7.51 -8.55
N TRP A 421 -14.17 -8.82 -8.79
CA TRP A 421 -14.64 -9.37 -10.06
C TRP A 421 -16.15 -9.19 -10.25
N ALA A 422 -16.95 -9.35 -9.19
CA ALA A 422 -18.38 -9.11 -9.24
C ALA A 422 -18.69 -7.64 -9.62
N ILE A 423 -17.99 -6.68 -9.00
CA ILE A 423 -18.10 -5.25 -9.31
C ILE A 423 -17.59 -4.96 -10.72
N SER A 424 -16.47 -5.58 -11.12
CA SER A 424 -15.93 -5.42 -12.49
C SER A 424 -16.92 -5.92 -13.56
N SER A 425 -17.74 -6.90 -13.21
CA SER A 425 -18.79 -7.47 -14.07
C SER A 425 -20.15 -6.76 -13.93
N ASP A 426 -20.21 -5.65 -13.17
CA ASP A 426 -21.41 -4.84 -12.93
C ASP A 426 -22.61 -5.62 -12.37
N LEU A 427 -22.36 -6.68 -11.59
CA LEU A 427 -23.42 -7.56 -11.07
C LEU A 427 -24.29 -6.86 -10.02
N THR A 428 -25.58 -7.21 -10.04
CA THR A 428 -26.56 -6.89 -9.01
C THR A 428 -26.42 -7.81 -7.80
N VAL A 429 -26.93 -7.37 -6.65
CA VAL A 429 -26.96 -8.18 -5.43
C VAL A 429 -27.76 -9.48 -5.61
N ASP A 430 -28.76 -9.49 -6.49
CA ASP A 430 -29.55 -10.69 -6.77
C ASP A 430 -28.76 -11.71 -7.57
N GLU A 431 -28.13 -11.27 -8.66
CA GLU A 431 -27.26 -12.14 -9.49
C GLU A 431 -26.14 -12.75 -8.65
N ILE A 432 -25.52 -11.96 -7.76
CA ILE A 432 -24.50 -12.49 -6.85
C ILE A 432 -25.08 -13.53 -5.89
N LEU A 433 -26.30 -13.33 -5.38
CA LEU A 433 -26.94 -14.24 -4.44
C LEU A 433 -27.52 -15.50 -5.09
N ASP A 434 -27.69 -15.50 -6.41
CA ASP A 434 -28.09 -16.67 -7.20
C ASP A 434 -26.89 -17.58 -7.55
N HIS A 435 -25.66 -17.13 -7.28
CA HIS A 435 -24.47 -17.96 -7.34
C HIS A 435 -24.28 -18.83 -6.08
N PRO A 436 -23.62 -20.00 -6.22
CA PRO A 436 -23.42 -20.90 -5.10
C PRO A 436 -22.43 -20.34 -4.07
N PHE A 437 -22.75 -20.56 -2.79
CA PHE A 437 -21.84 -20.38 -1.67
C PHE A 437 -21.64 -21.74 -1.01
N TYR A 438 -20.40 -22.24 -1.00
CA TYR A 438 -20.08 -23.55 -0.47
C TYR A 438 -20.16 -23.58 1.06
N HIS A 439 -20.40 -24.76 1.65
CA HIS A 439 -20.54 -24.92 3.10
C HIS A 439 -19.59 -26.00 3.64
N PRO A 440 -18.90 -25.77 4.78
CA PRO A 440 -18.76 -24.51 5.51
C PRO A 440 -17.59 -23.66 4.99
N THR A 441 -17.83 -22.41 4.60
CA THR A 441 -16.75 -21.49 4.18
C THR A 441 -16.93 -20.07 4.70
N LEU A 442 -15.89 -19.22 4.62
CA LEU A 442 -15.96 -17.82 5.08
C LEU A 442 -16.89 -16.98 4.20
N GLU A 443 -17.00 -17.32 2.91
CA GLU A 443 -17.88 -16.69 1.92
C GLU A 443 -19.36 -16.73 2.34
N GLU A 444 -19.79 -17.68 3.17
CA GLU A 444 -21.15 -17.68 3.70
C GLU A 444 -21.45 -16.46 4.60
N GLY A 445 -20.42 -15.87 5.22
CA GLY A 445 -20.53 -14.58 5.91
C GLY A 445 -20.87 -13.47 4.91
N LEU A 446 -20.12 -13.40 3.81
CA LEU A 446 -20.39 -12.46 2.71
C LEU A 446 -21.81 -12.62 2.14
N ARG A 447 -22.28 -13.86 1.91
CA ARG A 447 -23.68 -14.13 1.52
C ARG A 447 -24.68 -13.50 2.49
N THR A 448 -24.40 -13.57 3.79
CA THR A 448 -25.25 -13.01 4.83
C THR A 448 -25.28 -11.48 4.78
N ALA A 449 -24.12 -10.84 4.59
CA ALA A 449 -24.04 -9.39 4.38
C ALA A 449 -24.84 -8.94 3.14
N LEU A 450 -24.68 -9.64 2.01
CA LEU A 450 -25.44 -9.37 0.78
C LEU A 450 -26.95 -9.55 0.97
N LYS A 451 -27.39 -10.61 1.65
CA LYS A 451 -28.81 -10.79 2.00
C LYS A 451 -29.34 -9.67 2.91
N HIS A 452 -28.51 -9.19 3.83
CA HIS A 452 -28.87 -8.08 4.70
C HIS A 452 -29.04 -6.77 3.92
N ALA A 453 -28.15 -6.46 2.98
CA ALA A 453 -28.31 -5.34 2.06
C ALA A 453 -29.59 -5.48 1.22
N ARG A 454 -29.81 -6.66 0.62
CA ARG A 454 -30.97 -6.93 -0.25
C ARG A 454 -32.32 -6.70 0.43
N ARG A 455 -32.45 -6.99 1.73
CA ARG A 455 -33.69 -6.79 2.50
C ARG A 455 -34.05 -5.31 2.71
N GLN A 456 -33.11 -4.39 2.47
CA GLN A 456 -33.29 -2.95 2.63
C GLN A 456 -33.63 -2.24 1.30
N LEU A 457 -33.50 -2.94 0.18
CA LEU A 457 -33.87 -2.48 -1.16
C LEU A 457 -35.37 -2.67 -1.38
#